data_AF-A0A0Q9YF65-F1
#
_entry.id   AF-A0A0Q9YF65-F1
#
_cell.length_a   1.000
_cell.length_b   1.000
_cell.length_c   1.000
_cell.angle_alpha   90.00
_cell.angle_beta   90.00
_cell.angle_gamma   90.00
#
_symmetry.space_group_name_H-M   'P 1'
#
loop_
_entity.id
_entity.type
_entity.pdbx_description
1 polymer ?
#
loop_
_entity_poly.entity_id
_entity_poly.type
_entity_poly.pdbx_seq_one_letter_code
_entity_poly.pdbx_strand_id
1 'polypeptide(L)'
;MLDIKILCKKIDKTFLAVLDENPMAAAFMLANLYRSMDHVSEDKLVLAKTTLTDTKKSLRPKHIQTLWETITSIPSKRLNLMDNSHKRGIRRLKHEMIRDFAFFKHIDADDLVAQGQKSEFYREVLVALIRKHLHENKLKDPFEKGSFSYKLLNEGGSEQNSRYLTRYIKDCESFPINNIVLLGGKNHEIAEFILIDLKSSNIRFEIGSHFVHKHPSLRKDVAKDWQDFFDTLPLNSREAKFIKEELPKLKQRFDEFKGIETDRRARRDNQIAPKVDNWAAFRTIFTKSFGLGFIVALPAKPITMPIFLGYGAYNLYCILSHKPNQTQRPTADLQQTKRLGN
;
A
#
# COMPACT_ATOMS: atom_id res chain seq x y z
N MET A 1 28.55 -13.02 17.42
CA MET A 1 27.78 -11.90 16.85
C MET A 1 28.79 -10.93 16.25
N LEU A 2 28.72 -10.61 14.95
CA LEU A 2 29.68 -9.68 14.32
C LEU A 2 29.44 -8.27 14.88
N ASP A 3 30.48 -7.58 15.33
CA ASP A 3 30.36 -6.20 15.79
C ASP A 3 29.90 -5.31 14.62
N ILE A 4 28.78 -4.60 14.80
CA ILE A 4 28.20 -3.73 13.79
C ILE A 4 29.18 -2.65 13.32
N LYS A 5 30.08 -2.17 14.18
CA LYS A 5 31.13 -1.21 13.79
C LYS A 5 32.09 -1.80 12.77
N ILE A 6 32.49 -3.06 12.98
CA ILE A 6 33.37 -3.79 12.07
C ILE A 6 32.64 -4.06 10.74
N LEU A 7 31.37 -4.44 10.81
CA LEU A 7 30.55 -4.66 9.62
C LEU A 7 30.39 -3.37 8.79
N CYS A 8 30.04 -2.25 9.42
CA CYS A 8 29.93 -0.95 8.77
C CYS A 8 31.24 -0.56 8.08
N LYS A 9 32.36 -0.62 8.81
CA LYS A 9 33.70 -0.33 8.25
C LYS A 9 34.05 -1.23 7.07
N LYS A 10 33.64 -2.51 7.10
CA LYS A 10 33.85 -3.43 5.98
C LYS A 10 33.00 -3.03 4.77
N ILE A 11 31.72 -2.71 4.97
CA ILE A 11 30.82 -2.25 3.91
C ILE A 11 31.37 -0.97 3.27
N ASP A 12 31.67 0.05 4.06
CA ASP A 12 32.15 1.35 3.56
C ASP A 12 33.40 1.21 2.68
N LYS A 13 34.29 0.27 2.99
CA LYS A 13 35.57 0.09 2.28
C LYS A 13 35.51 -0.86 1.09
N THR A 14 34.70 -1.91 1.16
CA THR A 14 34.85 -3.06 0.27
C THR A 14 33.58 -3.47 -0.46
N PHE A 15 32.42 -2.85 -0.15
CA PHE A 15 31.14 -3.34 -0.65
C PHE A 15 31.07 -3.48 -2.18
N LEU A 16 31.46 -2.45 -2.93
CA LEU A 16 31.40 -2.47 -4.40
C LEU A 16 32.35 -3.51 -5.00
N ALA A 17 33.59 -3.59 -4.50
CA ALA A 17 34.54 -4.61 -4.95
C ALA A 17 34.02 -6.02 -4.67
N VAL A 18 33.49 -6.25 -3.46
CA VAL A 18 32.88 -7.55 -3.09
C VAL A 18 31.64 -7.84 -3.93
N LEU A 19 30.84 -6.82 -4.29
CA LEU A 19 29.68 -7.02 -5.15
C LEU A 19 30.09 -7.44 -6.56
N ASP A 20 31.13 -6.83 -7.12
CA ASP A 20 31.63 -7.18 -8.45
C ASP A 20 32.30 -8.58 -8.47
N GLU A 21 33.02 -8.96 -7.41
CA GLU A 21 33.74 -10.24 -7.32
C GLU A 21 32.88 -11.41 -6.81
N ASN A 22 32.05 -11.16 -5.80
CA ASN A 22 31.21 -12.15 -5.14
C ASN A 22 29.88 -11.54 -4.66
N PRO A 23 28.90 -11.39 -5.58
CA PRO A 23 27.61 -10.78 -5.28
C PRO A 23 26.88 -11.38 -4.08
N MET A 24 27.03 -12.69 -3.87
CA MET A 24 26.39 -13.38 -2.74
C MET A 24 26.98 -12.94 -1.40
N ALA A 25 28.31 -12.77 -1.33
CA ALA A 25 28.95 -12.25 -0.13
C ALA A 25 28.52 -10.80 0.15
N ALA A 26 28.39 -9.96 -0.88
CA ALA A 26 27.86 -8.61 -0.75
C ALA A 26 26.40 -8.61 -0.25
N ALA A 27 25.55 -9.49 -0.81
CA ALA A 27 24.18 -9.66 -0.34
C ALA A 27 24.14 -10.04 1.15
N PHE A 28 25.03 -10.93 1.62
CA PHE A 28 25.13 -11.25 3.04
C PHE A 28 25.65 -10.09 3.89
N MET A 29 26.52 -9.23 3.36
CA MET A 29 26.94 -8.01 4.07
C MET A 29 25.74 -7.10 4.36
N LEU A 30 24.89 -6.82 3.36
CA LEU A 30 23.66 -6.03 3.56
C LEU A 30 22.65 -6.75 4.44
N ALA A 31 22.39 -8.03 4.20
CA ALA A 31 21.45 -8.81 4.99
C ALA A 31 21.84 -8.84 6.48
N ASN A 32 23.13 -8.97 6.77
CA ASN A 32 23.65 -8.91 8.14
C ASN A 32 23.55 -7.50 8.73
N LEU A 33 23.76 -6.44 7.93
CA LEU A 33 23.62 -5.07 8.39
C LEU A 33 22.18 -4.81 8.83
N TYR A 34 21.21 -5.10 7.96
CA TYR A 34 19.79 -4.99 8.28
C TYR A 34 19.42 -5.78 9.53
N ARG A 35 19.87 -7.03 9.64
CA ARG A 35 19.59 -7.86 10.81
C ARG A 35 20.13 -7.26 12.11
N SER A 36 21.33 -6.69 12.09
CA SER A 36 21.95 -6.11 13.28
C SER A 36 21.23 -4.85 13.76
N MET A 37 20.52 -4.12 12.89
CA MET A 37 19.83 -2.87 13.25
C MET A 37 18.72 -3.05 14.30
N ASP A 38 18.15 -4.24 14.47
CA ASP A 38 17.05 -4.47 15.43
C ASP A 38 17.49 -4.56 16.89
N HIS A 39 18.79 -4.76 17.13
CA HIS A 39 19.29 -5.21 18.43
C HIS A 39 20.49 -4.38 18.92
N VAL A 40 20.61 -3.13 18.44
CA VAL A 40 21.73 -2.25 18.76
C VAL A 40 21.27 -0.96 19.43
N SER A 41 22.18 -0.33 20.17
CA SER A 41 21.97 0.99 20.75
C SER A 41 21.76 2.06 19.66
N GLU A 42 21.15 3.19 20.03
CA GLU A 42 20.82 4.27 19.09
C GLU A 42 22.05 4.74 18.29
N ASP A 43 23.20 4.96 18.94
CA ASP A 43 24.42 5.40 18.25
C ASP A 43 24.88 4.42 17.16
N LYS A 44 24.74 3.12 17.42
CA LYS A 44 25.08 2.05 16.47
C LYS A 44 24.04 1.93 15.37
N LEU A 45 22.78 2.21 15.67
CA LEU A 45 21.70 2.27 14.68
C LEU A 45 21.91 3.45 13.72
N VAL A 46 22.28 4.62 14.24
CA VAL A 46 22.63 5.80 13.43
C VAL A 46 23.79 5.47 12.50
N LEU A 47 24.87 4.89 13.01
CA LEU A 47 26.00 4.44 12.18
C LEU A 47 25.55 3.50 11.05
N ALA A 48 24.74 2.49 11.36
CA ALA A 48 24.25 1.54 10.36
C ALA A 48 23.38 2.20 9.28
N LYS A 49 22.49 3.13 9.68
CA LYS A 49 21.66 3.91 8.75
C LYS A 49 22.51 4.79 7.83
N THR A 50 23.55 5.43 8.37
CA THR A 50 24.49 6.24 7.58
C THR A 50 25.22 5.37 6.56
N THR A 51 25.85 4.28 7.00
CA THR A 51 26.51 3.31 6.11
C THR A 51 25.56 2.81 5.00
N LEU A 52 24.32 2.45 5.35
CA LEU A 52 23.32 2.01 4.36
C LEU A 52 22.98 3.12 3.36
N THR A 53 22.81 4.36 3.84
CA THR A 53 22.49 5.52 3.00
C THR A 53 23.61 5.81 2.01
N ASP A 54 24.86 5.80 2.48
CA ASP A 54 26.02 6.07 1.63
C ASP A 54 26.28 4.92 0.65
N THR A 55 26.10 3.67 1.10
CA THR A 55 26.13 2.50 0.21
C THR A 55 25.10 2.66 -0.91
N LYS A 56 23.85 3.00 -0.60
CA LYS A 56 22.79 3.21 -1.61
C LYS A 56 23.15 4.31 -2.62
N LYS A 57 23.74 5.42 -2.17
CA LYS A 57 24.20 6.50 -3.07
C LYS A 57 25.30 6.04 -4.03
N SER A 58 26.16 5.11 -3.61
CA SER A 58 27.25 4.59 -4.43
C SER A 58 26.80 3.54 -5.46
N LEU A 59 25.60 2.96 -5.29
CA LEU A 59 25.12 1.90 -6.16
C LEU A 59 24.56 2.46 -7.47
N ARG A 60 25.06 1.91 -8.58
CA ARG A 60 24.51 2.12 -9.92
C ARG A 60 23.33 1.16 -10.15
N PRO A 61 22.44 1.44 -11.12
CA PRO A 61 21.32 0.55 -11.44
C PRO A 61 21.75 -0.90 -11.66
N LYS A 62 22.84 -1.12 -12.41
CA LYS A 62 23.40 -2.47 -12.64
C LYS A 62 23.77 -3.20 -11.34
N HIS A 63 24.31 -2.50 -10.35
CA HIS A 63 24.71 -3.10 -9.07
C HIS A 63 23.47 -3.57 -8.28
N ILE A 64 22.38 -2.79 -8.33
CA ILE A 64 21.11 -3.11 -7.68
C ILE A 64 20.46 -4.32 -8.34
N GLN A 65 20.44 -4.35 -9.68
CA GLN A 65 19.92 -5.47 -10.44
C GLN A 65 20.72 -6.76 -10.14
N THR A 66 22.06 -6.69 -10.13
CA THR A 66 22.91 -7.83 -9.75
C THR A 66 22.62 -8.31 -8.32
N LEU A 67 22.47 -7.41 -7.35
CA LEU A 67 22.08 -7.79 -5.98
C LEU A 67 20.73 -8.50 -5.96
N TRP A 68 19.75 -7.95 -6.66
CA TRP A 68 18.39 -8.48 -6.72
C TRP A 68 18.36 -9.88 -7.34
N GLU A 69 18.93 -10.05 -8.53
CA GLU A 69 19.05 -11.33 -9.23
C GLU A 69 19.78 -12.36 -8.37
N THR A 70 20.85 -11.95 -7.68
CA THR A 70 21.62 -12.84 -6.79
C THR A 70 20.75 -13.42 -5.67
N ILE A 71 19.91 -12.60 -5.04
CA ILE A 71 19.08 -13.05 -3.90
C ILE A 71 17.81 -13.78 -4.35
N THR A 72 17.28 -13.49 -5.54
CA THR A 72 16.07 -14.13 -6.07
C THR A 72 16.36 -15.45 -6.78
N SER A 73 17.52 -15.59 -7.41
CA SER A 73 17.93 -16.79 -8.18
C SER A 73 18.53 -17.92 -7.34
N ILE A 74 18.65 -17.77 -6.00
CA ILE A 74 19.21 -18.82 -5.13
C ILE A 74 18.44 -20.13 -5.32
N PRO A 75 19.06 -21.20 -5.85
CA PRO A 75 18.36 -22.46 -6.09
C PRO A 75 17.87 -23.06 -4.78
N SER A 76 16.69 -23.67 -4.77
CA SER A 76 16.07 -24.27 -3.57
C SER A 76 17.01 -25.24 -2.84
N LYS A 77 17.82 -26.02 -3.57
CA LYS A 77 18.83 -26.91 -2.99
C LYS A 77 19.86 -26.16 -2.16
N ARG A 78 20.42 -25.06 -2.69
CA ARG A 78 21.37 -24.22 -1.96
C ARG A 78 20.70 -23.52 -0.79
N LEU A 79 19.49 -22.99 -1.01
CA LEU A 79 18.72 -22.38 0.06
C LEU A 79 18.52 -23.37 1.21
N ASN A 80 18.18 -24.63 0.95
CA ASN A 80 17.96 -25.64 1.98
C ASN A 80 19.21 -25.92 2.83
N LEU A 81 20.40 -25.87 2.24
CA LEU A 81 21.69 -26.06 2.92
C LEU A 81 22.11 -24.85 3.77
N MET A 82 21.50 -23.67 3.56
CA MET A 82 21.79 -22.49 4.37
C MET A 82 21.17 -22.63 5.75
N ASP A 83 21.86 -22.10 6.76
CA ASP A 83 21.30 -21.98 8.10
C ASP A 83 20.06 -21.06 8.11
N ASN A 84 19.24 -21.19 9.16
CA ASN A 84 18.03 -20.38 9.32
C ASN A 84 18.35 -18.88 9.49
N SER A 85 19.56 -18.56 9.93
CA SER A 85 20.05 -17.20 10.09
C SER A 85 20.23 -16.51 8.72
N HIS A 86 20.92 -17.15 7.78
CA HIS A 86 21.11 -16.61 6.43
C HIS A 86 19.82 -16.62 5.63
N LYS A 87 18.98 -17.65 5.74
CA LYS A 87 17.64 -17.67 5.11
C LYS A 87 16.81 -16.45 5.52
N ARG A 88 16.74 -16.16 6.82
CA ARG A 88 16.04 -14.98 7.36
C ARG A 88 16.68 -13.67 6.91
N GLY A 89 18.01 -13.60 6.88
CA GLY A 89 18.74 -12.43 6.38
C GLY A 89 18.42 -12.11 4.92
N ILE A 90 18.46 -13.11 4.04
CA ILE A 90 18.11 -12.95 2.62
C ILE A 90 16.64 -12.56 2.45
N ARG A 91 15.73 -13.22 3.17
CA ARG A 91 14.30 -12.87 3.13
C ARG A 91 14.08 -11.41 3.54
N ARG A 92 14.73 -10.97 4.62
CA ARG A 92 14.68 -9.57 5.06
C ARG A 92 15.23 -8.63 3.99
N LEU A 93 16.38 -8.94 3.40
CA LEU A 93 16.96 -8.12 2.34
C LEU A 93 16.00 -7.96 1.15
N LYS A 94 15.25 -9.01 0.76
CA LYS A 94 14.22 -8.91 -0.27
C LYS A 94 13.14 -7.89 0.10
N HIS A 95 12.59 -7.97 1.30
CA HIS A 95 11.61 -6.99 1.79
C HIS A 95 12.18 -5.58 1.74
N GLU A 96 13.39 -5.36 2.26
CA GLU A 96 14.02 -4.03 2.28
C GLU A 96 14.24 -3.47 0.87
N MET A 97 14.67 -4.30 -0.09
CA MET A 97 14.85 -3.89 -1.48
C MET A 97 13.51 -3.57 -2.18
N ILE A 98 12.42 -4.27 -1.85
CA ILE A 98 11.08 -3.97 -2.39
C ILE A 98 10.49 -2.69 -1.77
N ARG A 99 10.77 -2.42 -0.49
CA ARG A 99 10.19 -1.28 0.25
C ARG A 99 10.88 0.05 -0.06
N ASP A 100 12.19 0.03 -0.27
CA ASP A 100 13.02 1.22 -0.43
C ASP A 100 13.05 1.68 -1.89
N PHE A 101 12.57 2.91 -2.11
CA PHE A 101 12.49 3.53 -3.43
C PHE A 101 13.84 3.56 -4.16
N ALA A 102 14.95 3.75 -3.44
CA ALA A 102 16.27 3.79 -4.05
C ALA A 102 16.68 2.44 -4.67
N PHE A 103 16.14 1.32 -4.17
CA PHE A 103 16.35 0.00 -4.73
C PHE A 103 15.34 -0.32 -5.82
N PHE A 104 14.04 -0.42 -5.50
CA PHE A 104 13.06 -0.99 -6.43
C PHE A 104 12.88 -0.19 -7.71
N LYS A 105 13.17 1.12 -7.72
CA LYS A 105 13.11 1.91 -8.96
C LYS A 105 14.03 1.36 -10.05
N HIS A 106 15.11 0.68 -9.66
CA HIS A 106 16.09 0.08 -10.56
C HIS A 106 15.90 -1.43 -10.79
N ILE A 107 14.96 -2.07 -10.10
CA ILE A 107 14.62 -3.48 -10.31
C ILE A 107 13.60 -3.58 -11.45
N ASP A 108 13.78 -4.54 -12.36
CA ASP A 108 12.85 -4.75 -13.46
C ASP A 108 11.44 -5.10 -12.95
N ALA A 109 10.42 -4.58 -13.64
CA ALA A 109 9.04 -4.73 -13.21
C ALA A 109 8.58 -6.21 -13.30
N ASP A 110 9.10 -6.97 -14.26
CA ASP A 110 8.81 -8.40 -14.41
C ASP A 110 9.39 -9.21 -13.24
N ASP A 111 10.57 -8.83 -12.76
CA ASP A 111 11.20 -9.45 -11.60
C ASP A 111 10.41 -9.16 -10.31
N LEU A 112 9.94 -7.92 -10.14
CA LEU A 112 9.05 -7.56 -9.04
C LEU A 112 7.77 -8.39 -9.11
N VAL A 113 7.15 -8.48 -10.29
CA VAL A 113 5.93 -9.29 -10.52
C VAL A 113 6.18 -10.76 -10.13
N ALA A 114 7.27 -11.37 -10.59
CA ALA A 114 7.62 -12.76 -10.27
C ALA A 114 7.75 -12.98 -8.75
N GLN A 115 8.34 -12.02 -8.04
CA GLN A 115 8.48 -12.11 -6.60
C GLN A 115 7.15 -11.88 -5.86
N GLY A 116 6.29 -10.99 -6.35
CA GLY A 116 4.99 -10.67 -5.76
C GLY A 116 3.92 -11.74 -5.94
N GLN A 117 4.15 -12.73 -6.80
CA GLN A 117 3.30 -13.93 -6.90
C GLN A 117 3.35 -14.82 -5.65
N LYS A 118 4.27 -14.54 -4.72
CA LYS A 118 4.31 -15.12 -3.37
C LYS A 118 3.53 -14.20 -2.43
N SER A 119 2.54 -14.75 -1.73
CA SER A 119 1.62 -14.01 -0.84
C SER A 119 2.34 -13.14 0.19
N GLU A 120 3.48 -13.59 0.69
CA GLU A 120 4.32 -12.87 1.66
C GLU A 120 4.90 -11.54 1.13
N PHE A 121 5.07 -11.39 -0.19
CA PHE A 121 5.66 -10.20 -0.82
C PHE A 121 4.62 -9.38 -1.59
N TYR A 122 3.44 -9.93 -1.83
CA TYR A 122 2.42 -9.39 -2.74
C TYR A 122 2.13 -7.90 -2.50
N ARG A 123 1.77 -7.50 -1.27
CA ARG A 123 1.34 -6.12 -1.00
C ARG A 123 2.49 -5.12 -1.18
N GLU A 124 3.70 -5.51 -0.78
CA GLU A 124 4.88 -4.66 -0.94
C GLU A 124 5.24 -4.50 -2.41
N VAL A 125 5.15 -5.59 -3.19
CA VAL A 125 5.34 -5.54 -4.64
C VAL A 125 4.27 -4.72 -5.32
N LEU A 126 3.00 -4.85 -4.94
CA LEU A 126 1.92 -4.01 -5.48
C LEU A 126 2.24 -2.53 -5.27
N VAL A 127 2.65 -2.16 -4.06
CA VAL A 127 3.08 -0.79 -3.74
C VAL A 127 4.30 -0.39 -4.58
N ALA A 128 5.33 -1.23 -4.67
CA ALA A 128 6.54 -0.93 -5.45
C ALA A 128 6.22 -0.69 -6.93
N LEU A 129 5.38 -1.54 -7.54
CA LEU A 129 4.95 -1.39 -8.93
C LEU A 129 4.18 -0.07 -9.16
N ILE A 130 3.22 0.25 -8.28
CA ILE A 130 2.47 1.51 -8.37
C ILE A 130 3.41 2.71 -8.24
N ARG A 131 4.28 2.71 -7.22
CA ARG A 131 5.22 3.82 -6.98
C ARG A 131 6.23 3.99 -8.12
N LYS A 132 6.73 2.89 -8.69
CA LYS A 132 7.62 2.92 -9.85
C LYS A 132 6.92 3.55 -11.06
N HIS A 133 5.69 3.12 -11.35
CA HIS A 133 4.86 3.70 -12.42
C HIS A 133 4.59 5.19 -12.22
N LEU A 134 4.21 5.60 -11.01
CA LEU A 134 3.97 7.01 -10.70
C LEU A 134 5.23 7.84 -10.91
N HIS A 135 6.39 7.36 -10.45
CA HIS A 135 7.66 8.04 -10.67
C HIS A 135 8.01 8.16 -12.16
N GLU A 136 7.91 7.06 -12.94
CA GLU A 136 8.22 7.06 -14.38
C GLU A 136 7.34 8.05 -15.16
N ASN A 137 6.09 8.21 -14.72
CA ASN A 137 5.14 9.16 -15.31
C ASN A 137 5.18 10.55 -14.65
N LYS A 138 6.11 10.81 -13.72
CA LYS A 138 6.24 12.07 -12.97
C LYS A 138 4.96 12.50 -12.24
N LEU A 139 4.20 11.52 -11.76
CA LEU A 139 2.97 11.72 -11.01
C LEU A 139 3.25 11.73 -9.51
N LYS A 140 2.32 12.29 -8.74
CA LYS A 140 2.42 12.35 -7.27
C LYS A 140 2.40 10.94 -6.69
N ASP A 141 3.33 10.64 -5.78
CA ASP A 141 3.39 9.38 -5.03
C ASP A 141 2.68 9.52 -3.65
N PRO A 142 1.47 8.95 -3.46
CA PRO A 142 0.79 9.01 -2.17
C PRO A 142 1.51 8.24 -1.06
N PHE A 143 2.37 7.28 -1.41
CA PHE A 143 3.10 6.41 -0.47
C PHE A 143 4.41 7.04 0.00
N GLU A 144 4.88 8.13 -0.63
CA GLU A 144 6.04 8.89 -0.14
C GLU A 144 5.71 9.71 1.11
N LYS A 145 4.42 9.99 1.36
CA LYS A 145 3.97 10.68 2.56
C LYS A 145 4.49 9.94 3.80
N GLY A 146 5.09 10.65 4.75
CA GLY A 146 5.61 10.07 6.01
C GLY A 146 4.57 9.36 6.88
N SER A 147 3.29 9.38 6.50
CA SER A 147 2.22 8.60 7.13
C SER A 147 2.12 7.17 6.62
N PHE A 148 2.68 6.84 5.46
CA PHE A 148 2.71 5.47 4.96
C PHE A 148 3.79 4.65 5.68
N SER A 149 3.43 3.47 6.16
CA SER A 149 4.27 2.60 6.97
C SER A 149 4.14 1.16 6.51
N TYR A 150 5.24 0.62 5.97
CA TYR A 150 5.34 -0.80 5.67
C TYR A 150 5.23 -1.68 6.91
N LYS A 151 5.53 -1.17 8.11
CA LYS A 151 5.33 -1.91 9.36
C LYS A 151 3.84 -2.23 9.56
N LEU A 152 2.97 -1.23 9.40
CA LEU A 152 1.53 -1.42 9.51
C LEU A 152 0.98 -2.39 8.45
N LEU A 153 1.53 -2.34 7.23
CA LEU A 153 1.14 -3.25 6.14
C LEU A 153 1.46 -4.73 6.43
N ASN A 154 2.46 -4.99 7.26
CA ASN A 154 2.95 -6.35 7.55
C ASN A 154 2.46 -6.92 8.88
N GLU A 155 2.13 -6.06 9.85
CA GLU A 155 1.68 -6.48 11.18
C GLU A 155 0.15 -6.62 11.29
N GLY A 156 -0.61 -6.03 10.37
CA GLY A 156 -2.07 -6.12 10.36
C GLY A 156 -2.60 -7.43 9.74
N GLY A 157 -3.84 -7.76 10.08
CA GLY A 157 -4.60 -8.82 9.39
C GLY A 157 -4.96 -8.41 7.95
N SER A 158 -5.32 -9.37 7.10
CA SER A 158 -5.57 -9.12 5.67
C SER A 158 -6.58 -7.99 5.41
N GLU A 159 -7.68 -7.96 6.18
CA GLU A 159 -8.71 -6.93 6.05
C GLU A 159 -8.22 -5.53 6.52
N GLN A 160 -7.46 -5.47 7.61
CA GLN A 160 -6.89 -4.22 8.12
C GLN A 160 -5.89 -3.63 7.13
N ASN A 161 -5.04 -4.48 6.55
CA ASN A 161 -4.07 -4.09 5.54
C ASN A 161 -4.76 -3.55 4.29
N SER A 162 -5.84 -4.20 3.84
CA SER A 162 -6.62 -3.72 2.71
C SER A 162 -7.23 -2.34 2.96
N ARG A 163 -7.87 -2.12 4.11
CA ARG A 163 -8.43 -0.81 4.49
C ARG A 163 -7.34 0.26 4.57
N TYR A 164 -6.19 -0.07 5.13
CA TYR A 164 -5.04 0.83 5.22
C TYR A 164 -4.53 1.22 3.83
N LEU A 165 -4.29 0.24 2.96
CA LEU A 165 -3.74 0.44 1.63
C LEU A 165 -4.71 1.19 0.70
N THR A 166 -6.01 0.90 0.83
CA THR A 166 -7.09 1.52 0.04
C THR A 166 -7.05 3.05 0.09
N ARG A 167 -6.71 3.64 1.25
CA ARG A 167 -6.61 5.09 1.41
C ARG A 167 -5.58 5.71 0.46
N TYR A 168 -4.43 5.04 0.30
CA TYR A 168 -3.34 5.53 -0.55
C TYR A 168 -3.58 5.20 -2.02
N ILE A 169 -4.14 4.02 -2.30
CA ILE A 169 -4.55 3.61 -3.65
C ILE A 169 -5.57 4.58 -4.24
N LYS A 170 -6.56 5.02 -3.45
CA LYS A 170 -7.57 5.97 -3.92
C LYS A 170 -6.97 7.33 -4.35
N ASP A 171 -5.87 7.72 -3.73
CA ASP A 171 -5.14 8.97 -4.05
C ASP A 171 -4.22 8.81 -5.27
N CYS A 172 -4.07 7.62 -5.85
CA CYS A 172 -3.21 7.39 -7.02
C CYS A 172 -3.90 7.85 -8.30
N GLU A 173 -3.18 8.67 -9.09
CA GLU A 173 -3.71 9.23 -10.33
C GLU A 173 -3.72 8.21 -11.49
N SER A 174 -2.77 7.27 -11.48
CA SER A 174 -2.59 6.27 -12.54
C SER A 174 -2.00 4.97 -11.99
N PHE A 175 -2.13 3.89 -12.76
CA PHE A 175 -1.76 2.54 -12.34
C PHE A 175 -1.08 1.74 -13.48
N PRO A 176 -0.11 0.87 -13.17
CA PRO A 176 0.51 -0.04 -14.12
C PRO A 176 -0.37 -1.29 -14.33
N ILE A 177 -1.49 -1.12 -15.05
CA ILE A 177 -2.54 -2.14 -15.19
C ILE A 177 -1.98 -3.47 -15.68
N ASN A 178 -1.11 -3.46 -16.69
CA ASN A 178 -0.50 -4.68 -17.24
C ASN A 178 0.28 -5.46 -16.17
N ASN A 179 1.14 -4.79 -15.39
CA ASN A 179 1.93 -5.43 -14.34
C ASN A 179 1.04 -5.97 -13.21
N ILE A 180 -0.02 -5.24 -12.83
CA ILE A 180 -0.99 -5.71 -11.84
C ILE A 180 -1.73 -6.97 -12.34
N VAL A 181 -2.12 -6.99 -13.61
CA VAL A 181 -2.79 -8.13 -14.24
C VAL A 181 -1.84 -9.33 -14.41
N LEU A 182 -0.55 -9.11 -14.58
CA LEU A 182 0.48 -10.16 -14.58
C LEU A 182 0.74 -10.70 -13.17
N LEU A 183 0.73 -9.82 -12.15
CA LEU A 183 0.90 -10.18 -10.74
C LEU A 183 -0.17 -11.18 -10.29
N GLY A 184 -1.45 -10.90 -10.56
CA GLY A 184 -2.56 -11.83 -10.31
C GLY A 184 -2.74 -12.90 -11.38
N GLY A 185 -1.92 -12.92 -12.44
CA GLY A 185 -2.24 -13.66 -13.67
C GLY A 185 -2.25 -15.18 -13.53
N LYS A 186 -1.31 -15.74 -12.76
CA LYS A 186 -1.13 -17.21 -12.59
C LYS A 186 -1.56 -17.71 -11.21
N ASN A 187 -1.85 -16.82 -10.27
CA ASN A 187 -2.16 -17.16 -8.89
C ASN A 187 -3.52 -16.56 -8.50
N HIS A 188 -4.49 -17.45 -8.28
CA HIS A 188 -5.87 -17.11 -7.92
C HIS A 188 -5.95 -16.34 -6.60
N GLU A 189 -5.22 -16.76 -5.57
CA GLU A 189 -5.19 -16.11 -4.25
C GLU A 189 -4.67 -14.66 -4.37
N ILE A 190 -3.65 -14.44 -5.18
CA ILE A 190 -3.13 -13.09 -5.44
C ILE A 190 -4.14 -12.24 -6.21
N ALA A 191 -4.86 -12.82 -7.18
CA ALA A 191 -5.92 -12.11 -7.88
C ALA A 191 -7.06 -11.68 -6.94
N GLU A 192 -7.45 -12.53 -5.98
CA GLU A 192 -8.42 -12.18 -4.93
C GLU A 192 -7.94 -11.00 -4.09
N PHE A 193 -6.69 -11.06 -3.60
CA PHE A 193 -6.13 -9.96 -2.82
C PHE A 193 -6.07 -8.64 -3.61
N ILE A 194 -5.75 -8.70 -4.91
CA ILE A 194 -5.75 -7.51 -5.78
C ILE A 194 -7.16 -6.92 -5.90
N LEU A 195 -8.19 -7.75 -6.12
CA LEU A 195 -9.57 -7.25 -6.22
C LEU A 195 -10.02 -6.57 -4.93
N ILE A 196 -9.62 -7.13 -3.77
CA ILE A 196 -9.90 -6.57 -2.45
C ILE A 196 -9.15 -5.25 -2.24
N ASP A 197 -7.84 -5.22 -2.50
CA ASP A 197 -6.98 -4.04 -2.24
C ASP A 197 -7.25 -2.89 -3.22
N LEU A 198 -7.58 -3.20 -4.48
CA LEU A 198 -7.92 -2.19 -5.50
C LEU A 198 -9.41 -1.87 -5.55
N LYS A 199 -10.21 -2.35 -4.59
CA LYS A 199 -11.65 -2.20 -4.58
C LYS A 199 -12.09 -0.73 -4.71
N SER A 200 -11.42 0.23 -4.06
CA SER A 200 -11.81 1.65 -4.19
C SER A 200 -11.05 2.43 -5.26
N SER A 201 -10.29 1.75 -6.13
CA SER A 201 -9.55 2.39 -7.22
C SER A 201 -10.45 2.69 -8.43
N ASN A 202 -10.04 3.66 -9.25
CA ASN A 202 -10.70 3.98 -10.52
C ASN A 202 -10.46 2.94 -11.64
N ILE A 203 -9.59 1.94 -11.40
CA ILE A 203 -9.30 0.85 -12.34
C ILE A 203 -9.98 -0.48 -11.97
N ARG A 204 -10.81 -0.49 -10.93
CA ARG A 204 -11.43 -1.73 -10.39
C ARG A 204 -12.15 -2.58 -11.44
N PHE A 205 -12.88 -1.94 -12.36
CA PHE A 205 -13.63 -2.62 -13.41
C PHE A 205 -12.70 -3.20 -14.48
N GLU A 206 -11.63 -2.50 -14.81
CA GLU A 206 -10.65 -2.94 -15.81
C GLU A 206 -9.88 -4.16 -15.29
N ILE A 207 -9.37 -4.09 -14.06
CA ILE A 207 -8.69 -5.23 -13.40
C ILE A 207 -9.66 -6.41 -13.24
N GLY A 208 -10.89 -6.15 -12.77
CA GLY A 208 -11.91 -7.17 -12.64
C GLY A 208 -12.22 -7.85 -13.98
N SER A 209 -12.37 -7.08 -15.06
CA SER A 209 -12.57 -7.61 -16.41
C SER A 209 -11.42 -8.53 -16.84
N HIS A 210 -10.17 -8.15 -16.59
CA HIS A 210 -9.04 -9.04 -16.89
C HIS A 210 -9.07 -10.34 -16.07
N PHE A 211 -9.43 -10.28 -14.79
CA PHE A 211 -9.44 -11.46 -13.93
C PHE A 211 -10.62 -12.39 -14.18
N VAL A 212 -11.79 -11.91 -14.62
CA VAL A 212 -12.92 -12.81 -14.97
C VAL A 212 -12.60 -13.71 -16.16
N HIS A 213 -11.74 -13.24 -17.07
CA HIS A 213 -11.22 -14.03 -18.18
C HIS A 213 -10.19 -15.07 -17.72
N LYS A 214 -9.26 -14.67 -16.83
CA LYS A 214 -8.16 -15.55 -16.37
C LYS A 214 -8.58 -16.55 -15.30
N HIS A 215 -9.52 -16.17 -14.44
CA HIS A 215 -9.93 -16.91 -13.24
C HIS A 215 -11.44 -17.09 -13.21
N PRO A 216 -11.97 -18.19 -13.79
CA PRO A 216 -13.40 -18.46 -13.82
C PRO A 216 -14.06 -18.48 -12.44
N SER A 217 -13.35 -18.93 -11.41
CA SER A 217 -13.83 -19.00 -10.03
C SER A 217 -14.18 -17.62 -9.44
N LEU A 218 -13.53 -16.55 -9.90
CA LEU A 218 -13.76 -15.18 -9.38
C LEU A 218 -14.99 -14.51 -9.98
N ARG A 219 -15.59 -15.07 -11.05
CA ARG A 219 -16.65 -14.40 -11.81
C ARG A 219 -17.84 -14.02 -10.94
N LYS A 220 -18.29 -14.96 -10.10
CA LYS A 220 -19.43 -14.75 -9.22
C LYS A 220 -19.18 -13.63 -8.21
N ASP A 221 -18.00 -13.61 -7.61
CA ASP A 221 -17.64 -12.61 -6.60
C ASP A 221 -17.43 -11.23 -7.22
N VAL A 222 -16.80 -11.17 -8.40
CA VAL A 222 -16.66 -9.92 -9.17
C VAL A 222 -18.02 -9.39 -9.61
N ALA A 223 -18.90 -10.25 -10.14
CA ALA A 223 -20.24 -9.84 -10.56
C ALA A 223 -21.06 -9.28 -9.38
N LYS A 224 -20.97 -9.93 -8.21
CA LYS A 224 -21.61 -9.45 -6.99
C LYS A 224 -21.03 -8.10 -6.52
N ASP A 225 -19.71 -7.95 -6.49
CA ASP A 225 -19.07 -6.69 -6.09
C ASP A 225 -19.49 -5.52 -6.99
N TRP A 226 -19.63 -5.77 -8.29
CA TRP A 226 -20.06 -4.75 -9.25
C TRP A 226 -21.53 -4.40 -9.08
N GLN A 227 -22.41 -5.38 -8.85
CA GLN A 227 -23.81 -5.12 -8.51
C GLN A 227 -23.91 -4.24 -7.27
N ASP A 228 -23.24 -4.64 -6.18
CA ASP A 228 -23.24 -3.89 -4.91
C ASP A 228 -22.71 -2.45 -5.11
N PHE A 229 -21.72 -2.25 -5.99
CA PHE A 229 -21.21 -0.92 -6.31
C PHE A 229 -22.21 -0.05 -7.08
N PHE A 230 -22.83 -0.60 -8.12
CA PHE A 230 -23.80 0.13 -8.95
C PHE A 230 -25.03 0.56 -8.17
N ASP A 231 -25.42 -0.23 -7.17
CA ASP A 231 -26.54 0.08 -6.28
C ASP A 231 -26.21 1.16 -5.25
N THR A 232 -24.93 1.38 -4.92
CA THR A 232 -24.53 2.19 -3.74
C THR A 232 -23.80 3.48 -4.04
N LEU A 233 -23.07 3.60 -5.15
CA LEU A 233 -22.15 4.70 -5.42
C LEU A 233 -22.41 5.43 -6.75
N PRO A 234 -22.19 6.77 -6.79
CA PRO A 234 -22.29 7.52 -8.04
C PRO A 234 -21.16 7.12 -8.98
N LEU A 235 -21.51 6.93 -10.24
CA LEU A 235 -20.59 6.54 -11.31
C LEU A 235 -19.84 7.76 -11.81
N ASN A 236 -18.53 7.64 -11.98
CA ASN A 236 -17.75 8.61 -12.75
C ASN A 236 -17.86 8.34 -14.27
N SER A 237 -17.31 9.25 -15.08
CA SER A 237 -17.39 9.17 -16.55
C SER A 237 -16.75 7.90 -17.13
N ARG A 238 -15.64 7.42 -16.55
CA ARG A 238 -14.96 6.19 -16.97
C ARG A 238 -15.78 4.96 -16.65
N GLU A 239 -16.39 4.91 -15.47
CA GLU A 239 -17.24 3.80 -15.04
C GLU A 239 -18.54 3.73 -15.85
N ALA A 240 -19.16 4.88 -16.13
CA ALA A 240 -20.32 4.96 -17.03
C ALA A 240 -19.98 4.45 -18.44
N LYS A 241 -18.78 4.78 -18.96
CA LYS A 241 -18.30 4.25 -20.23
C LYS A 241 -18.13 2.73 -20.19
N PHE A 242 -17.53 2.19 -19.12
CA PHE A 242 -17.38 0.74 -18.93
C PHE A 242 -18.73 0.01 -18.95
N ILE A 243 -19.74 0.55 -18.24
CA ILE A 243 -21.08 -0.03 -18.19
C ILE A 243 -21.74 -0.06 -19.57
N LYS A 244 -21.53 1.00 -20.38
CA LYS A 244 -22.13 1.09 -21.70
C LYS A 244 -21.43 0.18 -22.72
N GLU A 245 -20.12 0.04 -22.63
CA GLU A 245 -19.31 -0.57 -23.70
C GLU A 245 -18.85 -2.00 -23.39
N GLU A 246 -18.45 -2.28 -22.15
CA GLU A 246 -17.79 -3.54 -21.78
C GLU A 246 -18.71 -4.50 -21.02
N LEU A 247 -19.54 -3.99 -20.10
CA LEU A 247 -20.47 -4.84 -19.34
C LEU A 247 -21.43 -5.66 -20.25
N PRO A 248 -21.99 -5.14 -21.36
CA PRO A 248 -22.84 -5.93 -22.24
C PRO A 248 -22.11 -7.11 -22.89
N LYS A 249 -20.82 -6.92 -23.24
CA LYS A 249 -19.98 -7.99 -23.79
C LYS A 249 -19.75 -9.09 -22.75
N LEU A 250 -19.51 -8.70 -21.49
CA LEU A 250 -19.36 -9.65 -20.39
C LEU A 250 -20.68 -10.41 -20.12
N LYS A 251 -21.84 -9.74 -20.16
CA LYS A 251 -23.16 -10.38 -20.03
C LYS A 251 -23.47 -11.41 -21.12
N GLN A 252 -23.03 -11.15 -22.34
CA GLN A 252 -23.19 -12.09 -23.45
C GLN A 252 -22.32 -13.34 -23.25
N ARG A 253 -21.14 -13.18 -22.65
CA ARG A 253 -20.14 -14.24 -22.56
C ARG A 253 -20.21 -15.05 -21.26
N PHE A 254 -20.65 -14.46 -20.16
CA PHE A 254 -20.60 -15.04 -18.83
C PHE A 254 -21.95 -14.92 -18.12
N ASP A 255 -22.50 -16.06 -17.70
CA ASP A 255 -23.82 -16.14 -17.08
C ASP A 255 -23.90 -15.36 -15.77
N GLU A 256 -22.80 -15.32 -15.01
CA GLU A 256 -22.72 -14.65 -13.71
C GLU A 256 -23.01 -13.14 -13.81
N PHE A 257 -22.76 -12.53 -14.97
CA PHE A 257 -22.94 -11.10 -15.20
C PHE A 257 -24.34 -10.74 -15.70
N LYS A 258 -25.12 -11.71 -16.20
CA LYS A 258 -26.46 -11.46 -16.79
C LYS A 258 -27.42 -10.77 -15.82
N GLY A 259 -27.33 -11.13 -14.54
CA GLY A 259 -28.15 -10.58 -13.47
C GLY A 259 -27.73 -9.20 -12.95
N ILE A 260 -26.66 -8.59 -13.49
CA ILE A 260 -26.23 -7.26 -13.06
C ILE A 260 -27.20 -6.20 -13.59
N GLU A 261 -27.91 -5.51 -12.72
CA GLU A 261 -28.88 -4.49 -13.07
C GLU A 261 -28.29 -3.09 -12.82
N THR A 262 -28.15 -2.31 -13.89
CA THR A 262 -27.54 -0.97 -13.86
C THR A 262 -28.55 0.12 -13.55
N ASP A 263 -29.84 -0.18 -13.74
CA ASP A 263 -30.94 0.78 -13.67
C ASP A 263 -31.67 0.73 -12.32
N ARG A 264 -31.31 -0.24 -11.47
CA ARG A 264 -31.89 -0.47 -10.13
C ARG A 264 -31.42 0.49 -9.06
N ARG A 265 -30.78 1.61 -9.41
CA ARG A 265 -30.49 2.69 -8.47
C ARG A 265 -31.79 3.10 -7.78
N ALA A 266 -32.03 2.56 -6.58
CA ALA A 266 -32.88 3.19 -5.63
C ALA A 266 -32.33 4.61 -5.51
N ARG A 267 -33.10 5.59 -5.98
CA ARG A 267 -32.77 7.02 -5.92
C ARG A 267 -32.36 7.33 -4.49
N ARG A 268 -31.05 7.32 -4.22
CA ARG A 268 -30.48 7.87 -2.99
C ARG A 268 -30.63 9.39 -2.96
N ASP A 269 -31.11 9.99 -4.05
CA ASP A 269 -31.68 11.33 -4.11
C ASP A 269 -32.87 11.51 -3.13
N ASN A 270 -33.54 10.42 -2.73
CA ASN A 270 -34.56 10.43 -1.68
C ASN A 270 -34.00 10.21 -0.26
N GLN A 271 -32.71 9.92 -0.10
CA GLN A 271 -32.05 10.12 1.20
C GLN A 271 -31.65 11.59 1.27
N ILE A 272 -32.66 12.43 1.50
CA ILE A 272 -32.47 13.76 2.09
C ILE A 272 -31.49 13.54 3.24
N ALA A 273 -30.26 14.04 3.11
CA ALA A 273 -29.39 14.17 4.26
C ALA A 273 -30.26 14.91 5.28
N PRO A 274 -30.60 14.32 6.44
CA PRO A 274 -31.32 15.09 7.44
C PRO A 274 -30.47 16.33 7.65
N LYS A 275 -31.05 17.52 7.43
CA LYS A 275 -30.42 18.74 7.91
C LYS A 275 -30.26 18.52 9.40
N VAL A 276 -29.06 18.14 9.83
CA VAL A 276 -28.72 18.07 11.24
C VAL A 276 -28.50 19.52 11.67
N ASP A 277 -29.59 20.27 11.73
CA ASP A 277 -29.66 21.47 12.55
C ASP A 277 -29.77 20.97 13.98
N ASN A 278 -28.66 20.47 14.54
CA ASN A 278 -28.48 20.39 15.98
C ASN A 278 -27.07 19.93 16.33
N TRP A 279 -26.15 20.89 16.35
CA TRP A 279 -24.90 20.81 17.12
C TRP A 279 -25.16 20.41 18.59
N ALA A 280 -26.37 20.70 19.09
CA ALA A 280 -26.86 20.27 20.40
C ALA A 280 -26.97 18.74 20.54
N ALA A 281 -27.45 18.01 19.52
CA ALA A 281 -27.61 16.56 19.56
C ALA A 281 -26.26 15.83 19.56
N PHE A 282 -25.30 16.31 18.78
CA PHE A 282 -23.93 15.79 18.80
C PHE A 282 -23.27 16.02 20.17
N ARG A 283 -23.51 17.19 20.78
CA ARG A 283 -23.03 17.51 22.12
C ARG A 283 -23.65 16.61 23.19
N THR A 284 -24.94 16.29 23.11
CA THR A 284 -25.63 15.39 24.06
C THR A 284 -25.12 13.96 23.99
N ILE A 285 -24.80 13.45 22.79
CA ILE A 285 -24.23 12.10 22.62
C ILE A 285 -22.80 12.07 23.17
N PHE A 286 -22.01 13.12 22.92
CA PHE A 286 -20.63 13.19 23.41
C PHE A 286 -20.56 13.35 24.95
N THR A 287 -21.42 14.17 25.56
CA THR A 287 -21.44 14.35 27.01
C THR A 287 -22.06 13.17 27.76
N LYS A 288 -23.09 12.51 27.22
CA LYS A 288 -23.61 11.26 27.82
C LYS A 288 -22.64 10.09 27.71
N SER A 289 -21.81 10.04 26.66
CA SER A 289 -20.81 8.98 26.49
C SER A 289 -19.55 9.20 27.34
N PHE A 290 -19.17 10.46 27.61
CA PHE A 290 -18.07 10.79 28.52
C PHE A 290 -18.46 10.75 30.01
N GLY A 291 -19.74 11.00 30.35
CA GLY A 291 -20.24 10.91 31.72
C GLY A 291 -20.39 9.48 32.27
N LEU A 292 -20.23 8.47 31.41
CA LEU A 292 -20.22 7.04 31.76
C LEU A 292 -18.81 6.44 31.78
N GLY A 293 -17.77 7.28 31.76
CA GLY A 293 -16.45 6.89 32.26
C GLY A 293 -16.43 7.01 33.78
N PHE A 294 -16.14 5.91 34.46
CA PHE A 294 -16.05 5.65 35.92
C PHE A 294 -17.22 4.82 36.48
N ILE A 295 -16.84 3.72 37.16
CA ILE A 295 -17.64 2.67 37.84
C ILE A 295 -17.99 1.52 36.86
N VAL A 296 -17.33 0.35 36.80
CA VAL A 296 -16.80 -0.53 37.86
C VAL A 296 -15.52 -1.25 37.39
N ALA A 297 -14.52 -1.29 38.28
CA ALA A 297 -13.36 -2.16 38.18
C ALA A 297 -13.64 -3.56 38.77
N LEU A 298 -13.59 -4.60 37.91
CA LEU A 298 -13.07 -5.99 38.09
C LEU A 298 -13.65 -6.92 39.19
N PRO A 299 -13.47 -8.28 39.14
CA PRO A 299 -12.61 -9.09 38.25
C PRO A 299 -13.24 -10.37 37.64
N ALA A 300 -12.83 -10.75 36.41
CA ALA A 300 -12.46 -12.14 36.06
C ALA A 300 -11.95 -12.22 34.60
N LYS A 301 -10.63 -12.49 34.49
CA LYS A 301 -9.81 -12.80 33.30
C LYS A 301 -9.32 -11.61 32.44
N PRO A 302 -7.98 -11.45 32.30
CA PRO A 302 -7.41 -10.26 31.67
C PRO A 302 -6.85 -10.52 30.26
N ILE A 303 -6.64 -9.39 29.55
CA ILE A 303 -5.77 -9.19 28.38
C ILE A 303 -6.35 -9.53 27.00
N THR A 304 -7.24 -8.68 26.47
CA THR A 304 -7.30 -8.38 25.02
C THR A 304 -8.04 -7.06 24.74
N MET A 305 -8.98 -6.66 25.59
CA MET A 305 -9.92 -5.58 25.26
C MET A 305 -9.46 -4.12 25.47
N PRO A 306 -8.54 -3.76 26.40
CA PRO A 306 -8.15 -2.35 26.59
C PRO A 306 -7.32 -1.76 25.45
N ILE A 307 -6.63 -2.61 24.67
CA ILE A 307 -5.70 -2.16 23.60
C ILE A 307 -6.48 -1.66 22.37
N PHE A 308 -7.63 -2.27 22.06
CA PHE A 308 -8.42 -1.92 20.88
C PHE A 308 -9.08 -0.54 20.99
N LEU A 309 -9.52 -0.14 22.19
CA LEU A 309 -10.14 1.17 22.41
C LEU A 309 -9.08 2.29 22.42
N GLY A 310 -7.91 2.06 23.01
CA GLY A 310 -6.81 3.03 23.01
C GLY A 310 -6.26 3.30 21.61
N TYR A 311 -6.10 2.25 20.79
CA TYR A 311 -5.57 2.39 19.43
C TYR A 311 -6.60 2.99 18.46
N GLY A 312 -7.89 2.65 18.62
CA GLY A 312 -8.97 3.28 17.86
C GLY A 312 -9.08 4.78 18.15
N ALA A 313 -9.02 5.18 19.43
CA ALA A 313 -9.05 6.58 19.84
C ALA A 313 -7.81 7.36 19.37
N TYR A 314 -6.62 6.75 19.39
CA TYR A 314 -5.40 7.36 18.87
C TYR A 314 -5.47 7.60 17.35
N ASN A 315 -5.93 6.61 16.57
CA ASN A 315 -6.11 6.79 15.13
C ASN A 315 -7.13 7.87 14.82
N LEU A 316 -8.24 7.93 15.58
CA LEU A 316 -9.25 8.96 15.41
C LEU A 316 -8.71 10.36 15.79
N TYR A 317 -7.89 10.46 16.83
CA TYR A 317 -7.19 11.69 17.20
C TYR A 317 -6.23 12.15 16.08
N CYS A 318 -5.44 11.25 15.50
CA CYS A 318 -4.56 11.55 14.37
C CYS A 318 -5.35 11.95 13.10
N ILE A 319 -6.56 11.41 12.91
CA ILE A 319 -7.44 11.78 11.79
C ILE A 319 -8.02 13.19 12.00
N LEU A 320 -8.41 13.55 13.23
CA LEU A 320 -9.08 14.82 13.54
C LEU A 320 -8.12 15.99 13.78
N SER A 321 -6.86 15.73 14.14
CA SER A 321 -5.83 16.76 14.37
C SER A 321 -5.17 17.27 13.07
N HIS A 322 -5.39 16.60 11.94
CA HIS A 322 -5.06 17.13 10.62
C HIS A 322 -6.08 18.19 10.19
N LYS A 323 -5.84 19.45 10.57
CA LYS A 323 -6.46 20.59 9.88
C LYS A 323 -6.04 20.55 8.41
N PRO A 324 -6.96 20.62 7.44
CA PRO A 324 -6.59 20.95 6.08
C PRO A 324 -5.98 22.36 6.09
N ASN A 325 -4.87 22.55 5.39
CA ASN A 325 -4.31 23.88 5.14
C ASN A 325 -5.44 24.79 4.66
N GLN A 326 -5.72 25.86 5.41
CA GLN A 326 -6.54 26.95 4.94
C GLN A 326 -5.88 27.47 3.68
N THR A 327 -6.56 27.33 2.55
CA THR A 327 -6.26 28.09 1.34
C THR A 327 -6.34 29.57 1.75
N GLN A 328 -5.19 30.25 1.86
CA GLN A 328 -5.15 31.70 1.94
C GLN A 328 -5.89 32.20 0.69
N ARG A 329 -7.04 32.86 0.88
CA ARG A 329 -7.71 33.58 -0.19
C ARG A 329 -6.72 34.61 -0.75
N PRO A 330 -6.59 34.74 -2.09
CA PRO A 330 -5.88 35.87 -2.65
C PRO A 330 -6.59 37.15 -2.19
N THR A 331 -5.82 38.06 -1.63
CA THR A 331 -6.24 39.43 -1.37
C THR A 331 -6.65 40.04 -2.70
N ALA A 332 -7.95 40.29 -2.89
CA ALA A 332 -8.42 41.04 -4.03
C ALA A 332 -7.95 42.49 -3.86
N ASP A 333 -7.08 42.93 -4.76
CA ASP A 333 -6.70 44.33 -4.91
C ASP A 333 -7.97 45.17 -5.11
N LEU A 334 -8.17 46.09 -4.18
CA LEU A 334 -9.10 47.21 -4.28
C LEU A 334 -8.65 48.12 -5.43
N GLN A 335 -9.08 47.83 -6.66
CA GLN A 335 -9.13 48.87 -7.69
C GLN A 335 -10.36 49.73 -7.47
N GLN A 336 -10.10 50.97 -7.01
CA GLN A 336 -11.05 52.07 -7.02
C GLN A 336 -11.49 52.39 -8.46
N THR A 337 -12.67 51.91 -8.86
CA THR A 337 -13.39 52.55 -9.97
C THR A 337 -14.07 53.81 -9.44
N LYS A 338 -13.52 54.95 -9.87
CA LYS A 338 -14.08 56.29 -9.73
C LYS A 338 -15.53 56.35 -10.23
N ARG A 339 -16.29 57.18 -9.52
CA ARG A 339 -17.66 57.61 -9.76
C ARG A 339 -17.90 58.05 -11.21
N LEU A 340 -19.04 57.63 -11.76
CA LEU A 340 -19.79 58.38 -12.77
C LEU A 340 -21.20 58.57 -12.22
N GLY A 341 -21.61 59.82 -12.10
CA GLY A 341 -22.93 60.25 -11.67
C GLY A 341 -22.99 61.77 -11.74
N ASN A 342 -23.38 62.25 -12.92
CA ASN A 342 -23.66 63.64 -13.33
C ASN A 342 -22.52 64.65 -13.36
#